data_AF-A0A973BNS6-F1
#
_entry.id   AF-A0A973BNS6-F1
#
_cell.length_a   1.000
_cell.length_b   1.000
_cell.length_c   1.000
_cell.angle_alpha   90.00
_cell.angle_beta   90.00
_cell.angle_gamma   90.00
#
_symmetry.space_group_name_H-M   'P 1'
#
loop_
_entity.id
_entity.type
_entity.pdbx_description
1 polymer ?
#
loop_
_entity_poly.entity_id
_entity_poly.type
_entity_poly.pdbx_seq_one_letter_code
_entity_poly.pdbx_strand_id
1 'polypeptide(L)'
;AFLPKELFTNIGGLRDNFSSASKIYGIDGQITSYVNDKDGDGIIETGDTVWIFFGLRRGGDSYYALDISSPDSPKLMWHIKGGSTDFEELGQTWSQPKVGFSKLNLRGNVASPVLFFGGGYDTNKDSDNAGTSDSKGRSVYMVDAKTGELKWSMAPSGADTTFAGTDSIPSSIGLLDSNGNGLVDRLYTGDTGGNVWRVDMPGDNKADFSVFKLASLGGSTNSTDRRFFYEPSIVRTFIAETIETEVVDEDGVTTTITVHQEKPYDAVLIGSGDRSNPLGTDTADSFFMIKDEHIKTQTFSDTSTPSTPTVIGKSNLFDFTTDRFAATMTSQARETLELEVSAQSGWFIDFTQTGEKSTSAAIVINGIAYYTSFTPPEFSAELVDCKPPTGKGWLYAVDLALGTKRYNWLSESSDNRTDRIALISEQFLGSPTLIVLPDDPDDPKSEVTGNLIVGRKIIGVDFDLKTMRTYLYVTEEQ
;
A
#
# COMPACT_ATOMS: atom_id res chain seq x y z
N ALA A 1 -5.73 -4.33 30.09
CA ALA A 1 -4.73 -3.33 29.64
C ALA A 1 -3.36 -3.99 29.58
N PHE A 2 -2.57 -3.71 28.54
CA PHE A 2 -1.22 -4.23 28.38
C PHE A 2 -0.23 -3.07 28.30
N LEU A 3 0.87 -3.16 29.04
CA LEU A 3 1.96 -2.18 28.99
C LEU A 3 3.28 -2.95 28.76
N PRO A 4 3.91 -2.81 27.59
CA PRO A 4 5.23 -3.38 27.33
C PRO A 4 6.24 -2.97 28.41
N LYS A 5 7.05 -3.93 28.86
CA LYS A 5 8.07 -3.69 29.89
C LYS A 5 9.08 -2.61 29.46
N GLU A 6 9.41 -2.54 28.18
CA GLU A 6 10.31 -1.52 27.63
C GLU A 6 9.79 -0.09 27.78
N LEU A 7 8.47 0.10 27.91
CA LEU A 7 7.83 1.40 28.09
C LEU A 7 7.68 1.80 29.56
N PHE A 8 8.15 1.00 30.52
CA PHE A 8 8.05 1.34 31.95
C PHE A 8 8.86 2.60 32.29
N THR A 9 9.93 2.86 31.55
CA THR A 9 10.76 4.08 31.68
C THR A 9 9.96 5.35 31.37
N ASN A 10 8.90 5.25 30.57
CA ASN A 10 8.03 6.38 30.23
C ASN A 10 7.11 6.82 31.37
N ILE A 11 6.85 5.95 32.36
CA ILE A 11 5.86 6.20 33.42
C ILE A 11 6.18 7.48 34.20
N GLY A 12 7.45 7.70 34.54
CA GLY A 12 7.88 8.90 35.27
C GLY A 12 7.60 10.18 34.48
N GLY A 13 8.06 10.23 33.22
CA GLY A 13 7.87 11.39 32.35
C GLY A 13 6.40 11.69 32.04
N LEU A 14 5.59 10.65 31.81
CA LEU A 14 4.15 10.80 31.58
C LEU A 14 3.39 11.27 32.83
N ARG A 15 3.81 10.85 34.02
CA ARG A 15 3.23 11.31 35.28
C ARG A 15 3.57 12.78 35.55
N ASP A 16 4.83 13.17 35.32
CA ASP A 16 5.29 14.51 35.63
C ASP A 16 4.77 15.54 34.60
N ASN A 17 4.61 15.14 33.33
CA ASN A 17 3.93 15.87 32.24
C ASN A 17 4.30 17.36 32.12
N PHE A 18 5.60 17.67 32.13
CA PHE A 18 6.08 19.05 31.98
C PHE A 18 5.68 19.63 30.61
N SER A 19 5.23 20.89 30.59
CA SER A 19 4.84 21.60 29.35
C SER A 19 5.99 21.82 28.37
N SER A 20 7.24 21.73 28.82
CA SER A 20 8.46 21.81 28.01
C SER A 20 8.96 20.45 27.51
N ALA A 21 8.35 19.34 27.93
CA ALA A 21 8.80 18.02 27.54
C ALA A 21 8.46 17.71 26.07
N SER A 22 9.40 17.10 25.37
CA SER A 22 9.13 16.48 24.06
C SER A 22 8.07 15.39 24.19
N LYS A 23 7.38 15.11 23.08
CA LYS A 23 6.39 14.02 23.01
C LYS A 23 7.04 12.70 23.39
N ILE A 24 6.52 12.05 24.44
CA ILE A 24 6.87 10.68 24.82
C ILE A 24 5.96 9.73 24.03
N TYR A 25 6.57 8.85 23.23
CA TYR A 25 5.85 7.85 22.44
C TYR A 25 5.71 6.53 23.20
N GLY A 26 4.56 5.88 23.06
CA GLY A 26 4.27 4.55 23.60
C GLY A 26 3.91 3.58 22.48
N ILE A 27 2.88 2.76 22.66
CA ILE A 27 2.32 1.98 21.57
C ILE A 27 1.62 2.94 20.60
N ASP A 28 2.21 3.17 19.43
CA ASP A 28 1.68 4.06 18.37
C ASP A 28 1.54 3.35 17.01
N GLY A 29 1.86 2.06 16.94
CA GLY A 29 1.68 1.25 15.73
C GLY A 29 0.21 0.86 15.50
N GLN A 30 -0.13 0.59 14.24
CA GLN A 30 -1.44 0.02 13.90
C GLN A 30 -1.54 -1.43 14.40
N ILE A 31 -2.72 -1.78 14.89
CA ILE A 31 -3.05 -3.14 15.37
C ILE A 31 -3.63 -3.94 14.20
N THR A 32 -3.18 -5.17 14.04
CA THR A 32 -3.76 -6.16 13.15
C THR A 32 -4.34 -7.30 13.97
N SER A 33 -5.54 -7.75 13.63
CA SER A 33 -6.15 -8.93 14.25
C SER A 33 -6.14 -10.13 13.31
N TYR A 34 -6.02 -11.33 13.88
CA TYR A 34 -6.37 -12.59 13.24
C TYR A 34 -7.52 -13.20 14.03
N VAL A 35 -8.62 -13.49 13.34
CA VAL A 35 -9.80 -14.13 13.90
C VAL A 35 -9.99 -15.45 13.19
N ASN A 36 -10.01 -16.53 13.95
CA ASN A 36 -10.35 -17.87 13.49
C ASN A 36 -11.55 -18.36 14.28
N ASP A 37 -12.71 -18.01 13.74
CA ASP A 37 -14.03 -18.54 14.12
C ASP A 37 -14.23 -19.86 13.36
N LYS A 38 -14.24 -20.98 14.09
CA LYS A 38 -14.20 -22.33 13.50
C LYS A 38 -15.53 -22.80 12.95
N ASP A 39 -16.65 -22.35 13.52
CA ASP A 39 -17.98 -22.72 13.08
C ASP A 39 -18.66 -21.61 12.26
N GLY A 40 -18.08 -20.41 12.26
CA GLY A 40 -18.49 -19.30 11.40
C GLY A 40 -19.79 -18.64 11.84
N ASP A 41 -20.14 -18.76 13.12
CA ASP A 41 -21.39 -18.22 13.67
C ASP A 41 -21.29 -16.72 14.02
N GLY A 42 -20.08 -16.15 13.95
CA GLY A 42 -19.80 -14.75 14.26
C GLY A 42 -19.68 -14.45 15.76
N ILE A 43 -19.66 -15.48 16.61
CA ILE A 43 -19.53 -15.42 18.06
C ILE A 43 -18.20 -16.06 18.44
N ILE A 44 -17.34 -15.32 19.15
CA ILE A 44 -16.06 -15.87 19.61
C ILE A 44 -16.29 -16.69 20.88
N GLU A 45 -16.15 -18.01 20.78
CA GLU A 45 -16.36 -18.93 21.90
C GLU A 45 -15.25 -20.00 22.07
N THR A 46 -15.55 -21.04 22.84
CA THR A 46 -14.54 -22.05 23.23
C THR A 46 -14.14 -22.90 22.04
N GLY A 47 -12.96 -22.62 21.49
CA GLY A 47 -12.43 -23.33 20.33
C GLY A 47 -11.90 -22.37 19.27
N ASP A 48 -12.40 -21.14 19.27
CA ASP A 48 -11.98 -20.07 18.38
C ASP A 48 -10.71 -19.41 18.87
N THR A 49 -10.17 -18.58 18.00
CA THR A 49 -8.90 -17.92 18.30
C THR A 49 -8.90 -16.50 17.78
N VAL A 50 -8.58 -15.55 18.66
CA VAL A 50 -8.40 -14.15 18.31
C VAL A 50 -7.03 -13.70 18.78
N TRP A 51 -6.18 -13.31 17.84
CA TRP A 51 -4.86 -12.77 18.11
C TRP A 51 -4.78 -11.32 17.64
N ILE A 52 -4.00 -10.52 18.34
CA ILE A 52 -3.67 -9.16 17.91
C ILE A 52 -2.16 -8.98 17.85
N PHE A 53 -1.72 -8.23 16.83
CA PHE A 53 -0.32 -7.98 16.50
C PHE A 53 -0.11 -6.48 16.35
N PHE A 54 0.94 -5.94 16.97
CA PHE A 54 1.21 -4.50 16.90
C PHE A 54 2.67 -4.17 17.11
N GLY A 55 3.09 -3.08 16.45
CA GLY A 55 4.39 -2.43 16.65
C GLY A 55 4.29 -1.23 17.58
N LEU A 56 5.42 -0.64 17.89
CA LEU A 56 5.55 0.57 18.71
C LEU A 56 5.73 1.84 17.88
N ARG A 57 6.07 1.73 16.59
CA ARG A 57 6.33 2.88 15.70
C ARG A 57 7.40 3.81 16.33
N ARG A 58 7.13 5.11 16.56
CA ARG A 58 8.09 6.00 17.25
C ARG A 58 8.39 5.59 18.69
N GLY A 59 7.58 4.72 19.30
CA GLY A 59 7.79 4.22 20.65
C GLY A 59 8.89 3.17 20.79
N GLY A 60 9.36 2.55 19.71
CA GLY A 60 10.40 1.53 19.78
C GLY A 60 10.50 0.63 18.56
N ASP A 61 11.38 -0.36 18.66
CA ASP A 61 11.77 -1.31 17.61
C ASP A 61 11.27 -2.74 17.89
N SER A 62 10.13 -2.84 18.59
CA SER A 62 9.54 -4.11 19.00
C SER A 62 8.19 -4.38 18.33
N TYR A 63 7.89 -5.66 18.11
CA TYR A 63 6.56 -6.18 17.77
C TYR A 63 6.06 -7.12 18.88
N TYR A 64 4.76 -7.11 19.12
CA TYR A 64 4.10 -7.94 20.13
C TYR A 64 2.92 -8.69 19.53
N ALA A 65 2.66 -9.87 20.08
CA ALA A 65 1.43 -10.62 19.86
C ALA A 65 0.73 -10.95 21.17
N LEU A 66 -0.57 -10.72 21.21
CA LEU A 66 -1.42 -11.10 22.32
C LEU A 66 -2.52 -12.04 21.82
N ASP A 67 -2.77 -13.10 22.59
CA ASP A 67 -3.96 -13.92 22.47
C ASP A 67 -5.08 -13.26 23.29
N ILE A 68 -6.12 -12.83 22.60
CA ILE A 68 -7.30 -12.17 23.18
C ILE A 68 -8.57 -12.98 22.97
N SER A 69 -8.45 -14.28 22.68
CA SER A 69 -9.59 -15.20 22.52
C SER A 69 -10.48 -15.21 23.77
N SER A 70 -9.89 -14.97 24.94
CA SER A 70 -10.60 -14.64 26.18
C SER A 70 -10.39 -13.16 26.50
N PRO A 71 -11.36 -12.26 26.22
CA PRO A 71 -11.21 -10.82 26.42
C PRO A 71 -10.82 -10.42 27.85
N ASP A 72 -11.31 -11.16 28.85
CA ASP A 72 -11.01 -10.92 30.27
C ASP A 72 -9.65 -11.48 30.74
N SER A 73 -8.98 -12.28 29.90
CA SER A 73 -7.71 -12.92 30.25
C SER A 73 -6.76 -12.96 29.04
N PRO A 74 -6.35 -11.79 28.51
CA PRO A 74 -5.43 -11.74 27.39
C PRO A 74 -4.05 -12.27 27.80
N LYS A 75 -3.38 -12.98 26.90
CA LYS A 75 -2.06 -13.59 27.14
C LYS A 75 -1.03 -13.07 26.16
N LEU A 76 0.15 -12.71 26.66
CA LEU A 76 1.29 -12.45 25.79
C LEU A 76 1.71 -13.75 25.11
N MET A 77 1.74 -13.74 23.77
CA MET A 77 2.19 -14.89 22.98
C MET A 77 3.70 -14.81 22.78
N TRP A 78 4.17 -13.70 22.23
CA TRP A 78 5.58 -13.48 21.93
C TRP A 78 5.92 -11.99 21.84
N HIS A 79 7.22 -11.71 21.87
CA HIS A 79 7.83 -10.40 21.73
C HIS A 79 9.03 -10.54 20.79
N ILE A 80 9.01 -9.77 19.70
CA ILE A 80 10.15 -9.61 18.79
C ILE A 80 10.78 -8.26 19.10
N LYS A 81 12.10 -8.26 19.27
CA LYS A 81 12.89 -7.04 19.57
C LYS A 81 13.94 -6.81 18.50
N GLY A 82 14.03 -5.58 18.00
CA GLY A 82 15.09 -5.19 17.08
C GLY A 82 16.49 -5.30 17.68
N GLY A 83 17.46 -5.60 16.81
CA GLY A 83 18.85 -5.85 17.20
C GLY A 83 19.09 -7.22 17.84
N SER A 84 18.08 -8.11 17.89
CA SER A 84 18.27 -9.52 18.24
C SER A 84 18.74 -10.32 17.03
N THR A 85 19.31 -11.52 17.22
CA THR A 85 19.99 -12.29 16.15
C THR A 85 19.16 -12.50 14.89
N ASP A 86 17.86 -12.82 15.00
CA ASP A 86 16.99 -13.03 13.84
C ASP A 86 16.39 -11.71 13.30
N PHE A 87 16.58 -10.60 14.00
CA PHE A 87 15.96 -9.30 13.74
C PHE A 87 16.97 -8.14 13.88
N GLU A 88 18.22 -8.35 13.45
CA GLU A 88 19.30 -7.37 13.58
C GLU A 88 19.00 -6.08 12.83
N GLU A 89 18.33 -6.19 11.67
CA GLU A 89 17.93 -5.08 10.81
C GLU A 89 16.61 -4.42 11.25
N LEU A 90 15.94 -4.87 12.31
CA LEU A 90 14.66 -4.28 12.72
C LEU A 90 14.87 -2.93 13.42
N GLY A 91 14.36 -1.86 12.80
CA GLY A 91 14.30 -0.49 13.32
C GLY A 91 12.96 -0.18 13.97
N GLN A 92 12.60 1.10 14.05
CA GLN A 92 11.31 1.51 14.64
C GLN A 92 10.15 0.83 13.89
N THR A 93 9.19 0.24 14.58
CA THR A 93 8.22 -0.66 13.95
C THR A 93 7.03 0.11 13.33
N TRP A 94 7.31 0.80 12.22
CA TRP A 94 6.35 1.61 11.46
C TRP A 94 5.44 0.80 10.53
N SER A 95 5.95 -0.30 9.98
CA SER A 95 5.17 -1.21 9.13
C SER A 95 4.06 -1.85 9.96
N GLN A 96 2.83 -1.80 9.48
CA GLN A 96 1.76 -2.61 10.07
C GLN A 96 2.03 -4.10 9.75
N PRO A 97 2.01 -5.01 10.74
CA PRO A 97 2.07 -6.45 10.47
C PRO A 97 0.85 -6.89 9.67
N LYS A 98 1.05 -7.63 8.59
CA LYS A 98 -0.04 -8.15 7.74
C LYS A 98 -0.13 -9.66 7.91
N VAL A 99 -1.32 -10.14 8.24
CA VAL A 99 -1.58 -11.58 8.33
C VAL A 99 -1.76 -12.12 6.91
N GLY A 100 -1.11 -13.24 6.63
CA GLY A 100 -1.31 -14.02 5.42
C GLY A 100 -1.02 -15.50 5.67
N PHE A 101 -1.03 -16.29 4.61
CA PHE A 101 -0.64 -17.69 4.64
C PHE A 101 0.45 -17.91 3.61
N SER A 102 1.42 -18.77 3.93
CA SER A 102 2.57 -19.03 3.07
C SER A 102 2.84 -20.53 3.00
N LYS A 103 3.39 -20.98 1.86
CA LYS A 103 3.90 -22.34 1.72
C LYS A 103 5.00 -22.68 2.74
N LEU A 104 5.71 -21.68 3.26
CA LEU A 104 6.71 -21.87 4.33
C LEU A 104 6.11 -22.20 5.70
N ASN A 105 4.79 -22.08 5.89
CA ASN A 105 4.14 -22.37 7.17
C ASN A 105 3.02 -23.41 7.05
N LEU A 106 3.27 -24.47 6.27
CA LEU A 106 2.40 -25.63 6.18
C LEU A 106 2.73 -26.66 7.27
N ARG A 107 1.69 -27.23 7.88
CA ARG A 107 1.76 -28.42 8.74
C ARG A 107 1.04 -29.56 8.03
N GLY A 108 1.80 -30.35 7.25
CA GLY A 108 1.20 -31.25 6.26
C GLY A 108 0.53 -30.43 5.16
N ASN A 109 -0.78 -30.60 4.96
CA ASN A 109 -1.56 -29.84 3.98
C ASN A 109 -2.36 -28.66 4.60
N VAL A 110 -2.11 -28.32 5.86
CA VAL A 110 -2.84 -27.26 6.57
C VAL A 110 -1.94 -26.04 6.72
N ALA A 111 -2.37 -24.90 6.17
CA ALA A 111 -1.66 -23.64 6.32
C ALA A 111 -1.86 -23.04 7.71
N SER A 112 -0.77 -22.60 8.34
CA SER A 112 -0.79 -21.79 9.55
C SER A 112 -0.51 -20.32 9.19
N PRO A 113 -1.13 -19.36 9.88
CA PRO A 113 -0.95 -17.94 9.56
C PRO A 113 0.49 -17.49 9.80
N VAL A 114 0.96 -16.57 8.97
CA VAL A 114 2.22 -15.85 9.10
C VAL A 114 1.96 -14.35 9.16
N LEU A 115 2.93 -13.60 9.70
CA LEU A 115 2.95 -12.14 9.62
C LEU A 115 4.05 -11.70 8.66
N PHE A 116 3.70 -10.73 7.81
CA PHE A 116 4.62 -9.99 6.96
C PHE A 116 4.75 -8.55 7.47
N PHE A 117 5.98 -8.07 7.63
CA PHE A 117 6.24 -6.66 7.97
C PHE A 117 7.60 -6.19 7.47
N GLY A 118 7.68 -4.90 7.15
CA GLY A 118 8.93 -4.23 6.82
C GLY A 118 9.83 -4.07 8.04
N GLY A 119 11.12 -3.88 7.76
CA GLY A 119 12.18 -3.76 8.77
C GLY A 119 12.07 -2.48 9.58
N GLY A 120 11.26 -1.52 9.14
CA GLY A 120 10.88 -0.37 9.94
C GLY A 120 11.66 0.90 9.64
N TYR A 121 11.65 1.79 10.63
CA TYR A 121 12.16 3.16 10.74
C TYR A 121 13.65 3.30 11.07
N ASP A 122 14.53 3.86 10.24
CA ASP A 122 15.79 4.43 10.75
C ASP A 122 15.66 5.94 11.00
N THR A 123 16.00 6.37 12.22
CA THR A 123 15.80 7.75 12.68
C THR A 123 16.84 8.72 12.14
N ASN A 124 17.90 8.24 11.47
CA ASN A 124 18.79 9.11 10.68
C ASN A 124 18.00 9.88 9.60
N LYS A 125 16.87 9.36 9.13
CA LYS A 125 15.97 10.01 8.17
C LYS A 125 15.18 11.19 8.78
N ASP A 126 15.22 11.41 10.09
CA ASP A 126 14.58 12.57 10.73
C ASP A 126 15.37 13.89 10.51
N SER A 127 16.54 13.87 9.83
CA SER A 127 17.31 15.08 9.53
C SER A 127 16.66 15.95 8.46
N ASP A 128 16.84 17.27 8.54
CA ASP A 128 16.27 18.26 7.58
C ASP A 128 16.86 18.20 6.15
N ASN A 129 17.90 17.41 5.93
CA ASN A 129 18.49 17.22 4.60
C ASN A 129 17.93 15.96 3.94
N ALA A 130 18.08 15.87 2.61
CA ALA A 130 17.80 14.67 1.85
C ALA A 130 18.35 13.41 2.55
N GLY A 131 17.53 12.37 2.59
CA GLY A 131 17.83 11.12 3.26
C GLY A 131 19.15 10.50 2.79
N THR A 132 19.88 9.93 3.74
CA THR A 132 21.10 9.14 3.48
C THR A 132 20.80 7.65 3.60
N SER A 133 21.75 6.78 3.24
CA SER A 133 21.60 5.34 3.46
C SER A 133 21.43 5.01 4.94
N ASP A 134 20.57 4.04 5.21
CA ASP A 134 20.19 3.66 6.57
C ASP A 134 21.14 2.61 7.14
N SER A 135 21.15 2.49 8.46
CA SER A 135 21.93 1.52 9.24
C SER A 135 21.10 0.37 9.82
N LYS A 136 19.78 0.57 9.91
CA LYS A 136 18.76 -0.46 10.16
C LYS A 136 17.50 -0.23 9.31
N GLY A 137 16.49 -1.07 9.46
CA GLY A 137 15.20 -0.97 8.79
C GLY A 137 15.16 -1.54 7.37
N ARG A 138 16.26 -2.03 6.82
CA ARG A 138 16.39 -2.46 5.41
C ARG A 138 15.96 -3.91 5.20
N SER A 139 14.83 -4.31 5.76
CA SER A 139 14.42 -5.72 5.73
C SER A 139 12.93 -5.89 5.45
N VAL A 140 12.53 -7.09 5.07
CA VAL A 140 11.15 -7.59 5.19
C VAL A 140 11.24 -8.93 5.90
N TYR A 141 10.35 -9.15 6.85
CA TYR A 141 10.28 -10.35 7.66
C TYR A 141 8.98 -11.09 7.41
N MET A 142 9.05 -12.41 7.35
CA MET A 142 7.94 -13.35 7.46
C MET A 142 8.15 -14.18 8.73
N VAL A 143 7.21 -14.11 9.68
CA VAL A 143 7.28 -14.90 10.93
C VAL A 143 6.02 -15.74 11.11
N ASP A 144 6.13 -16.86 11.84
CA ASP A 144 4.94 -17.61 12.27
C ASP A 144 4.10 -16.74 13.22
N ALA A 145 2.82 -16.53 12.89
CA ALA A 145 1.98 -15.62 13.67
C ALA A 145 1.72 -16.13 15.10
N LYS A 146 1.80 -17.44 15.34
CA LYS A 146 1.58 -18.05 16.66
C LYS A 146 2.82 -17.99 17.53
N THR A 147 4.01 -18.20 16.97
CA THR A 147 5.25 -18.36 17.76
C THR A 147 6.20 -17.16 17.67
N GLY A 148 6.08 -16.32 16.65
CA GLY A 148 7.05 -15.25 16.36
C GLY A 148 8.36 -15.76 15.76
N GLU A 149 8.46 -17.05 15.43
CA GLU A 149 9.64 -17.65 14.81
C GLU A 149 9.84 -17.11 13.40
N LEU A 150 11.06 -16.71 13.06
CA LEU A 150 11.42 -16.27 11.71
C LEU A 150 11.27 -17.42 10.70
N LYS A 151 10.44 -17.20 9.68
CA LYS A 151 10.25 -18.13 8.56
C LYS A 151 11.05 -17.72 7.35
N TRP A 152 11.13 -16.43 7.04
CA TRP A 152 11.95 -15.90 5.96
C TRP A 152 12.26 -14.42 6.19
N SER A 153 13.41 -13.96 5.70
CA SER A 153 13.70 -12.53 5.62
C SER A 153 14.47 -12.15 4.34
N MET A 154 14.35 -10.89 3.96
CA MET A 154 15.30 -10.23 3.06
C MET A 154 16.08 -9.14 3.80
N ALA A 155 17.36 -8.97 3.49
CA ALA A 155 18.22 -7.93 4.06
C ALA A 155 19.45 -7.71 3.15
N PRO A 156 20.23 -6.62 3.32
CA PRO A 156 21.47 -6.43 2.56
C PRO A 156 22.53 -7.52 2.83
N SER A 157 22.50 -8.10 4.03
CA SER A 157 23.35 -9.22 4.44
C SER A 157 22.67 -10.04 5.53
N GLY A 158 23.12 -11.27 5.76
CA GLY A 158 22.69 -12.08 6.91
C GLY A 158 21.24 -12.62 6.87
N ALA A 159 20.52 -12.45 5.76
CA ALA A 159 19.14 -12.93 5.57
C ALA A 159 19.05 -14.12 4.59
N ASP A 160 17.87 -14.75 4.51
CA ASP A 160 17.60 -15.83 3.57
C ASP A 160 17.73 -15.35 2.10
N THR A 161 17.27 -14.13 1.80
CA THR A 161 17.43 -13.51 0.48
C THR A 161 18.17 -12.19 0.60
N THR A 162 19.36 -12.10 0.00
CA THR A 162 20.14 -10.86 -0.02
C THR A 162 19.69 -9.94 -1.15
N PHE A 163 19.60 -8.63 -0.89
CA PHE A 163 19.24 -7.63 -1.90
C PHE A 163 20.05 -6.33 -1.74
N ALA A 164 20.12 -5.51 -2.77
CA ALA A 164 20.97 -4.31 -2.80
C ALA A 164 20.31 -3.03 -2.24
N GLY A 165 19.29 -3.15 -1.39
CA GLY A 165 18.59 -1.98 -0.81
C GLY A 165 19.40 -1.29 0.28
N THR A 166 19.36 0.04 0.29
CA THR A 166 20.09 0.88 1.27
C THR A 166 19.17 1.69 2.18
N ASP A 167 17.87 1.61 1.97
CA ASP A 167 16.88 2.46 2.62
C ASP A 167 15.89 1.63 3.42
N SER A 168 15.48 2.18 4.55
CA SER A 168 14.59 1.54 5.50
C SER A 168 13.19 1.35 4.92
N ILE A 169 12.52 0.27 5.33
CA ILE A 169 11.23 -0.17 4.80
C ILE A 169 10.17 -0.01 5.89
N PRO A 170 9.63 1.21 6.09
CA PRO A 170 8.57 1.48 7.06
C PRO A 170 7.18 1.20 6.51
N SER A 171 7.01 1.01 5.20
CA SER A 171 5.71 0.74 4.60
C SER A 171 5.18 -0.64 5.01
N SER A 172 3.87 -0.72 5.17
CA SER A 172 3.17 -2.01 5.25
C SER A 172 3.33 -2.78 3.94
N ILE A 173 3.30 -4.11 4.02
CA ILE A 173 3.56 -4.97 2.87
C ILE A 173 2.25 -5.26 2.12
N GLY A 174 2.22 -4.96 0.82
CA GLY A 174 1.15 -5.39 -0.07
C GLY A 174 1.29 -6.87 -0.37
N LEU A 175 0.27 -7.66 -0.03
CA LEU A 175 0.26 -9.12 -0.20
C LEU A 175 -0.55 -9.51 -1.43
N LEU A 176 -0.04 -10.42 -2.25
CA LEU A 176 -0.76 -10.98 -3.39
C LEU A 176 -0.67 -12.52 -3.39
N ASP A 177 -1.82 -13.16 -3.55
CA ASP A 177 -1.96 -14.54 -4.00
C ASP A 177 -2.32 -14.50 -5.49
N SER A 178 -1.31 -14.67 -6.34
CA SER A 178 -1.45 -14.53 -7.79
C SER A 178 -2.21 -15.68 -8.45
N ASN A 179 -2.28 -16.85 -7.81
CA ASN A 179 -2.92 -18.04 -8.38
C ASN A 179 -4.25 -18.45 -7.70
N GLY A 180 -4.62 -17.79 -6.61
CA GLY A 180 -5.91 -17.97 -5.93
C GLY A 180 -6.01 -19.24 -5.09
N ASN A 181 -4.89 -19.79 -4.62
CA ASN A 181 -4.87 -21.00 -3.78
C ASN A 181 -4.93 -20.73 -2.27
N GLY A 182 -5.06 -19.47 -1.86
CA GLY A 182 -5.09 -19.02 -0.47
C GLY A 182 -3.71 -18.79 0.16
N LEU A 183 -2.62 -18.92 -0.60
CA LEU A 183 -1.25 -18.71 -0.14
C LEU A 183 -0.63 -17.53 -0.87
N VAL A 184 -0.07 -16.59 -0.09
CA VAL A 184 0.65 -15.43 -0.61
C VAL A 184 1.91 -15.90 -1.32
N ASP A 185 2.07 -15.47 -2.56
CA ASP A 185 3.20 -15.83 -3.42
C ASP A 185 3.90 -14.60 -4.03
N ARG A 186 3.44 -13.39 -3.71
CA ARG A 186 4.12 -12.15 -4.05
C ARG A 186 3.90 -11.05 -3.02
N LEU A 187 4.94 -10.25 -2.80
CA LEU A 187 4.93 -9.08 -1.93
C LEU A 187 5.35 -7.83 -2.72
N TYR A 188 4.76 -6.69 -2.38
CA TYR A 188 5.22 -5.37 -2.80
C TYR A 188 5.41 -4.47 -1.58
N THR A 189 6.47 -3.66 -1.58
CA THR A 189 6.72 -2.71 -0.49
C THR A 189 7.49 -1.49 -0.98
N GLY A 190 7.23 -0.33 -0.39
CA GLY A 190 7.98 0.90 -0.62
C GLY A 190 9.00 1.16 0.49
N ASP A 191 10.13 1.80 0.15
CA ASP A 191 11.14 2.22 1.11
C ASP A 191 11.26 3.76 1.25
N THR A 192 12.09 4.21 2.18
CA THR A 192 12.38 5.64 2.40
C THR A 192 13.30 6.27 1.35
N GLY A 193 13.82 5.49 0.40
CA GLY A 193 14.59 5.97 -0.75
C GLY A 193 13.72 6.18 -1.98
N GLY A 194 12.41 5.98 -1.87
CA GLY A 194 11.46 6.08 -2.97
C GLY A 194 11.56 4.90 -3.93
N ASN A 195 12.06 3.74 -3.49
CA ASN A 195 12.05 2.53 -4.28
C ASN A 195 10.81 1.69 -3.98
N VAL A 196 10.34 0.95 -4.98
CA VAL A 196 9.33 -0.10 -4.83
C VAL A 196 10.02 -1.43 -5.06
N TRP A 197 9.95 -2.31 -4.06
CA TRP A 197 10.53 -3.65 -4.08
C TRP A 197 9.43 -4.68 -4.32
N ARG A 198 9.76 -5.68 -5.13
CA ARG A 198 8.94 -6.86 -5.38
C ARG A 198 9.65 -8.10 -4.88
N VAL A 199 8.89 -8.98 -4.22
CA VAL A 199 9.34 -10.30 -3.76
C VAL A 199 8.44 -11.35 -4.40
N ASP A 200 9.00 -12.33 -5.10
CA ASP A 200 8.27 -13.51 -5.57
C ASP A 200 8.66 -14.74 -4.75
N MET A 201 7.65 -15.53 -4.39
CA MET A 201 7.75 -16.69 -3.51
C MET A 201 6.98 -17.88 -4.14
N PRO A 202 7.47 -18.48 -5.23
CA PRO A 202 6.70 -19.46 -6.01
C PRO A 202 6.46 -20.80 -5.28
N GLY A 203 7.25 -21.10 -4.26
CA GLY A 203 7.29 -22.41 -3.59
C GLY A 203 7.52 -22.34 -2.08
N ASP A 204 7.90 -23.49 -1.51
CA ASP A 204 8.37 -23.66 -0.13
C ASP A 204 9.91 -23.71 -0.04
N ASN A 205 10.61 -23.67 -1.17
CA ASN A 205 12.06 -23.56 -1.23
C ASN A 205 12.48 -22.08 -1.27
N LYS A 206 13.08 -21.61 -0.18
CA LYS A 206 13.55 -20.23 -0.05
C LYS A 206 14.57 -19.82 -1.11
N ALA A 207 15.33 -20.77 -1.66
CA ALA A 207 16.31 -20.48 -2.72
C ALA A 207 15.66 -20.05 -4.04
N ASP A 208 14.37 -20.35 -4.22
CA ASP A 208 13.59 -19.95 -5.39
C ASP A 208 12.95 -18.55 -5.22
N PHE A 209 13.12 -17.92 -4.05
CA PHE A 209 12.57 -16.60 -3.78
C PHE A 209 13.47 -15.55 -4.41
N SER A 210 12.86 -14.60 -5.11
CA SER A 210 13.58 -13.51 -5.76
C SER A 210 13.10 -12.16 -5.26
N VAL A 211 14.05 -11.28 -4.94
CA VAL A 211 13.80 -9.89 -4.53
C VAL A 211 14.46 -8.98 -5.56
N PHE A 212 13.71 -8.05 -6.12
CA PHE A 212 14.24 -7.06 -7.05
C PHE A 212 13.54 -5.71 -6.92
N LYS A 213 14.24 -4.67 -7.37
CA LYS A 213 13.70 -3.31 -7.42
C LYS A 213 12.78 -3.21 -8.62
N LEU A 214 11.47 -3.11 -8.38
CA LEU A 214 10.49 -2.86 -9.44
C LEU A 214 10.60 -1.43 -9.96
N ALA A 215 10.70 -0.45 -9.05
CA ALA A 215 10.76 0.94 -9.42
C ALA A 215 11.70 1.76 -8.54
N SER A 216 12.27 2.82 -9.12
CA SER A 216 13.09 3.84 -8.46
C SER A 216 12.47 5.21 -8.70
N LEU A 217 11.67 5.65 -7.74
CA LEU A 217 10.83 6.84 -7.80
C LEU A 217 11.28 7.92 -6.81
N GLY A 218 12.42 7.75 -6.12
CA GLY A 218 13.05 8.78 -5.29
C GLY A 218 14.19 9.50 -6.00
N GLY A 219 14.98 10.24 -5.24
CA GLY A 219 16.17 10.96 -5.70
C GLY A 219 17.02 11.43 -4.51
N SER A 220 18.11 12.15 -4.78
CA SER A 220 19.13 12.49 -3.78
C SER A 220 19.09 13.95 -3.32
N THR A 221 18.00 14.67 -3.59
CA THR A 221 17.80 16.07 -3.18
C THR A 221 16.52 16.16 -2.35
N ASN A 222 16.35 17.18 -1.50
CA ASN A 222 15.12 17.32 -0.70
C ASN A 222 13.85 17.27 -1.58
N SER A 223 13.86 17.99 -2.72
CA SER A 223 12.74 18.00 -3.66
C SER A 223 12.39 16.61 -4.22
N THR A 224 13.32 15.67 -4.22
CA THR A 224 13.13 14.32 -4.79
C THR A 224 13.22 13.20 -3.75
N ASP A 225 13.40 13.52 -2.46
CA ASP A 225 13.45 12.60 -1.32
C ASP A 225 12.04 12.08 -0.98
N ARG A 226 11.44 11.43 -1.97
CA ARG A 226 10.11 10.84 -1.92
C ARG A 226 10.18 9.55 -1.12
N ARG A 227 9.45 9.47 -0.01
CA ARG A 227 9.46 8.34 0.92
C ARG A 227 8.13 7.60 0.89
N PHE A 228 8.16 6.27 0.98
CA PHE A 228 6.94 5.47 1.02
C PHE A 228 6.70 4.88 2.42
N PHE A 229 5.60 5.31 3.05
CA PHE A 229 5.19 4.86 4.39
C PHE A 229 3.90 4.01 4.40
N TYR A 230 3.17 3.98 3.29
CA TYR A 230 1.87 3.31 3.19
C TYR A 230 1.96 2.08 2.30
N GLU A 231 1.01 1.17 2.50
CA GLU A 231 0.90 -0.08 1.75
C GLU A 231 0.72 0.18 0.25
N PRO A 232 1.52 -0.46 -0.63
CA PRO A 232 1.22 -0.49 -2.04
C PRO A 232 -0.10 -1.23 -2.29
N SER A 233 -1.01 -0.62 -3.04
CA SER A 233 -2.28 -1.24 -3.43
C SER A 233 -2.08 -2.01 -4.72
N ILE A 234 -2.55 -3.26 -4.79
CA ILE A 234 -2.32 -4.15 -5.92
C ILE A 234 -3.66 -4.45 -6.57
N VAL A 235 -3.78 -4.17 -7.87
CA VAL A 235 -5.01 -4.41 -8.63
C VAL A 235 -4.69 -5.24 -9.85
N ARG A 236 -5.22 -6.46 -9.89
CA ARG A 236 -5.16 -7.30 -11.07
C ARG A 236 -6.24 -6.84 -12.04
N THR A 237 -5.85 -6.34 -13.20
CA THR A 237 -6.79 -5.78 -14.17
C THR A 237 -6.31 -6.02 -15.59
N PHE A 238 -7.23 -5.89 -16.54
CA PHE A 238 -6.88 -5.66 -17.92
C PHE A 238 -6.84 -4.15 -18.17
N ILE A 239 -5.81 -3.68 -18.87
CA ILE A 239 -5.72 -2.31 -19.36
C ILE A 239 -5.78 -2.40 -20.88
N ALA A 240 -6.67 -1.60 -21.48
CA ALA A 240 -6.73 -1.44 -22.93
C ALA A 240 -5.54 -0.59 -23.37
N GLU A 241 -4.65 -1.18 -24.16
CA GLU A 241 -3.46 -0.54 -24.70
C GLU A 241 -3.62 -0.35 -26.21
N THR A 242 -3.20 0.81 -26.69
CA THR A 242 -3.09 1.13 -28.12
C THR A 242 -1.66 0.86 -28.55
N ILE A 243 -1.46 0.02 -29.57
CA ILE A 243 -0.13 -0.34 -30.09
C ILE A 243 -0.07 -0.22 -31.62
N GLU A 244 1.12 0.02 -32.14
CA GLU A 244 1.40 -0.11 -33.58
C GLU A 244 1.87 -1.54 -33.89
N THR A 245 1.33 -2.13 -34.95
CA THR A 245 1.81 -3.40 -35.51
C THR A 245 1.98 -3.28 -37.02
N GLU A 246 2.98 -3.97 -37.53
CA GLU A 246 3.21 -4.08 -38.97
C GLU A 246 2.44 -5.27 -39.53
N VAL A 247 1.70 -5.04 -40.63
CA VAL A 247 1.03 -6.08 -41.41
C VAL A 247 1.63 -6.08 -42.80
N VAL A 248 2.04 -7.24 -43.28
CA VAL A 248 2.55 -7.45 -44.64
C VAL A 248 1.41 -8.01 -45.48
N ASP A 249 1.07 -7.33 -46.58
CA ASP A 249 0.04 -7.79 -47.50
C ASP A 249 0.52 -8.93 -48.42
N GLU A 250 -0.40 -9.47 -49.26
CA GLU A 250 -0.09 -10.54 -50.21
C GLU A 250 0.97 -10.15 -51.26
N ASP A 251 1.17 -8.84 -51.47
CA ASP A 251 2.16 -8.28 -52.40
C ASP A 251 3.51 -7.96 -51.72
N GLY A 252 3.64 -8.23 -50.42
CA GLY A 252 4.86 -8.01 -49.63
C GLY A 252 5.07 -6.57 -49.16
N VAL A 253 4.04 -5.72 -49.21
CA VAL A 253 4.07 -4.34 -48.70
C VAL A 253 3.77 -4.34 -47.21
N THR A 254 4.68 -3.76 -46.42
CA THR A 254 4.48 -3.56 -44.98
C THR A 254 3.71 -2.27 -44.72
N THR A 255 2.57 -2.38 -44.02
CA THR A 255 1.78 -1.25 -43.53
C THR A 255 1.71 -1.28 -42.01
N THR A 256 1.97 -0.14 -41.36
CA THR A 256 1.75 0.03 -39.92
C THR A 256 0.27 0.31 -39.67
N ILE A 257 -0.35 -0.49 -38.80
CA ILE A 257 -1.71 -0.26 -38.32
C ILE A 257 -1.72 -0.10 -36.80
N THR A 258 -2.66 0.70 -36.31
CA THR A 258 -2.93 0.86 -34.89
C THR A 258 -3.95 -0.18 -34.45
N VAL A 259 -3.68 -0.88 -33.34
CA VAL A 259 -4.56 -1.90 -32.77
C VAL A 259 -4.77 -1.63 -31.28
N HIS A 260 -6.00 -1.77 -30.82
CA HIS A 260 -6.34 -1.76 -29.40
C HIS A 260 -6.41 -3.20 -28.87
N GLN A 261 -5.69 -3.48 -27.79
CA GLN A 261 -5.68 -4.79 -27.15
C GLN A 261 -5.75 -4.67 -25.63
N GLU A 262 -6.46 -5.58 -24.98
CA GLU A 262 -6.45 -5.69 -23.53
C GLU A 262 -5.25 -6.53 -23.07
N LYS A 263 -4.42 -5.95 -22.22
CA LYS A 263 -3.29 -6.66 -21.60
C LYS A 263 -3.50 -6.79 -20.09
N PRO A 264 -3.24 -7.97 -19.50
CA PRO A 264 -3.33 -8.14 -18.06
C PRO A 264 -2.11 -7.54 -17.37
N TYR A 265 -2.35 -6.84 -16.27
CA TYR A 265 -1.33 -6.24 -15.42
C TYR A 265 -1.67 -6.42 -13.95
N ASP A 266 -0.63 -6.45 -13.13
CA ASP A 266 -0.77 -6.13 -11.71
C ASP A 266 -0.44 -4.64 -11.54
N ALA A 267 -1.48 -3.80 -11.46
CA ALA A 267 -1.33 -2.38 -11.25
C ALA A 267 -0.97 -2.11 -9.79
N VAL A 268 0.24 -1.60 -9.55
CA VAL A 268 0.76 -1.27 -8.22
C VAL A 268 0.62 0.23 -8.00
N LEU A 269 -0.27 0.62 -7.09
CA LEU A 269 -0.51 2.01 -6.72
C LEU A 269 0.20 2.35 -5.41
N ILE A 270 0.93 3.46 -5.40
CA ILE A 270 1.66 3.91 -4.21
C ILE A 270 1.84 5.42 -4.23
N GLY A 271 1.66 6.08 -3.08
CA GLY A 271 1.84 7.52 -2.93
C GLY A 271 3.02 7.85 -2.03
N SER A 272 3.86 8.80 -2.45
CA SER A 272 4.96 9.27 -1.61
C SER A 272 4.47 10.28 -0.58
N GLY A 273 5.17 10.30 0.56
CA GLY A 273 4.90 11.25 1.62
C GLY A 273 5.62 10.90 2.91
N ASP A 274 6.37 11.86 3.46
CA ASP A 274 7.01 11.69 4.76
C ASP A 274 5.98 11.77 5.90
N ARG A 275 5.57 10.59 6.39
CA ARG A 275 4.64 10.45 7.54
C ARG A 275 5.29 10.82 8.86
N SER A 276 6.62 10.81 8.95
CA SER A 276 7.39 11.21 10.13
C SER A 276 7.43 12.74 10.29
N ASN A 277 7.36 13.46 9.17
CA ASN A 277 7.32 14.91 9.07
C ASN A 277 6.10 15.39 8.24
N PRO A 278 4.86 15.27 8.77
CA PRO A 278 3.65 15.63 8.03
C PRO A 278 3.58 17.13 7.68
N LEU A 279 4.31 17.99 8.39
CA LEU A 279 4.37 19.43 8.14
C LEU A 279 5.49 19.87 7.18
N GLY A 280 6.39 18.95 6.80
CA GLY A 280 7.49 19.25 5.87
C GLY A 280 7.00 19.68 4.49
N THR A 281 7.73 20.61 3.87
CA THR A 281 7.36 21.31 2.63
C THR A 281 8.44 21.24 1.53
N ASP A 282 9.53 20.54 1.79
CA ASP A 282 10.75 20.53 0.98
C ASP A 282 10.79 19.42 -0.08
N THR A 283 9.86 18.46 0.00
CA THR A 283 9.72 17.34 -0.94
C THR A 283 8.58 17.60 -1.92
N ALA A 284 8.81 17.32 -3.21
CA ALA A 284 7.76 17.29 -4.23
C ALA A 284 7.23 15.85 -4.35
N ASP A 285 6.17 15.56 -3.60
CA ASP A 285 5.57 14.22 -3.56
C ASP A 285 4.65 13.97 -4.76
N SER A 286 4.48 12.68 -5.09
CA SER A 286 3.62 12.24 -6.19
C SER A 286 2.85 10.99 -5.80
N PHE A 287 1.76 10.73 -6.53
CA PHE A 287 1.08 9.45 -6.54
C PHE A 287 1.42 8.68 -7.83
N PHE A 288 1.60 7.38 -7.75
CA PHE A 288 2.06 6.53 -8.85
C PHE A 288 1.14 5.35 -9.08
N MET A 289 0.97 4.95 -10.34
CA MET A 289 0.47 3.65 -10.77
C MET A 289 1.53 3.01 -11.66
N ILE A 290 2.00 1.83 -11.28
CA ILE A 290 3.02 1.08 -12.00
C ILE A 290 2.35 -0.15 -12.62
N LYS A 291 2.55 -0.35 -13.92
CA LYS A 291 2.10 -1.53 -14.65
C LYS A 291 3.15 -2.64 -14.50
N ASP A 292 2.85 -3.65 -13.70
CA ASP A 292 3.70 -4.85 -13.61
C ASP A 292 3.18 -5.93 -14.58
N GLU A 293 3.96 -6.21 -15.62
CA GLU A 293 3.63 -7.18 -16.68
C GLU A 293 3.82 -8.64 -16.24
N HIS A 294 4.64 -8.87 -15.23
CA HIS A 294 4.97 -10.23 -14.82
C HIS A 294 4.01 -10.75 -13.75
N ILE A 295 2.77 -10.99 -14.18
CA ILE A 295 1.64 -11.31 -13.28
C ILE A 295 1.70 -12.72 -12.67
N LYS A 296 2.57 -13.61 -13.17
CA LYS A 296 2.77 -14.95 -12.61
C LYS A 296 3.95 -14.95 -11.64
N THR A 297 3.75 -15.48 -10.43
CA THR A 297 4.85 -15.72 -9.48
C THR A 297 5.84 -16.73 -10.07
N GLN A 298 7.12 -16.41 -9.98
CA GLN A 298 8.23 -17.23 -10.49
C GLN A 298 9.56 -16.72 -9.93
N THR A 299 10.63 -17.48 -10.10
CA THR A 299 11.98 -17.06 -9.72
C THR A 299 12.59 -16.16 -10.80
N PHE A 300 13.05 -14.99 -10.39
CA PHE A 300 13.82 -14.07 -11.23
C PHE A 300 15.31 -14.07 -10.89
N SER A 301 16.15 -14.13 -11.91
CA SER A 301 17.60 -13.96 -11.83
C SER A 301 18.16 -13.52 -13.20
N ASP A 302 19.46 -13.23 -13.26
CA ASP A 302 20.14 -12.93 -14.54
C ASP A 302 20.18 -14.14 -15.49
N THR A 303 19.90 -15.35 -14.96
CA THR A 303 19.92 -16.61 -15.72
C THR A 303 18.54 -17.24 -15.91
N SER A 304 17.49 -16.69 -15.29
CA SER A 304 16.10 -17.14 -15.46
C SER A 304 15.53 -16.67 -16.79
N THR A 305 14.42 -17.28 -17.23
CA THR A 305 13.65 -16.82 -18.38
C THR A 305 12.18 -16.66 -17.99
N PRO A 306 11.62 -15.44 -17.98
CA PRO A 306 12.30 -14.17 -18.25
C PRO A 306 13.35 -13.81 -17.18
N SER A 307 14.33 -12.99 -17.56
CA SER A 307 15.30 -12.43 -16.61
C SER A 307 14.62 -11.46 -15.66
N THR A 308 15.33 -11.05 -14.61
CA THR A 308 14.88 -9.97 -13.71
C THR A 308 14.44 -8.74 -14.52
N PRO A 309 13.23 -8.18 -14.27
CA PRO A 309 12.74 -7.01 -14.98
C PRO A 309 13.63 -5.78 -14.76
N THR A 310 13.68 -4.91 -15.77
CA THR A 310 14.39 -3.64 -15.67
C THR A 310 13.69 -2.70 -14.70
N VAL A 311 14.47 -1.95 -13.91
CA VAL A 311 13.93 -0.98 -12.94
C VAL A 311 13.17 0.14 -13.66
N ILE A 312 11.94 0.40 -13.21
CA ILE A 312 11.08 1.48 -13.71
C ILE A 312 11.44 2.79 -13.01
N GLY A 313 11.92 3.78 -13.76
CA GLY A 313 12.15 5.15 -13.26
C GLY A 313 10.92 6.04 -13.45
N LYS A 314 10.89 7.22 -12.80
CA LYS A 314 9.81 8.22 -13.01
C LYS A 314 9.66 8.60 -14.50
N SER A 315 10.76 8.60 -15.26
CA SER A 315 10.76 8.89 -16.71
C SER A 315 10.14 7.79 -17.58
N ASN A 316 9.91 6.60 -17.03
CA ASN A 316 9.19 5.50 -17.71
C ASN A 316 7.68 5.53 -17.42
N LEU A 317 7.22 6.54 -16.68
CA LEU A 317 5.82 6.73 -16.31
C LEU A 317 5.29 7.99 -17.00
N PHE A 318 4.04 7.91 -17.45
CA PHE A 318 3.36 9.05 -18.05
C PHE A 318 2.98 10.11 -17.00
N ASP A 319 3.16 11.39 -17.30
CA ASP A 319 2.75 12.49 -16.42
C ASP A 319 1.28 12.85 -16.63
N PHE A 320 0.43 12.47 -15.67
CA PHE A 320 -0.98 12.88 -15.58
C PHE A 320 -1.22 13.98 -14.54
N THR A 321 -0.22 14.75 -14.13
CA THR A 321 -0.42 15.92 -13.26
C THR A 321 -1.44 16.89 -13.86
N THR A 322 -1.52 16.93 -15.19
CA THR A 322 -2.65 17.51 -15.93
C THR A 322 -3.41 16.44 -16.71
N ASP A 323 -4.73 16.56 -16.79
CA ASP A 323 -5.56 15.66 -17.60
C ASP A 323 -5.41 16.03 -19.09
N ARG A 324 -4.49 15.36 -19.79
CA ARG A 324 -4.23 15.62 -21.22
C ARG A 324 -5.38 15.19 -22.13
N PHE A 325 -6.25 14.26 -21.69
CA PHE A 325 -7.41 13.81 -22.44
C PHE A 325 -8.63 14.74 -22.30
N ALA A 326 -8.61 15.67 -21.34
CA ALA A 326 -9.66 16.67 -21.19
C ALA A 326 -9.64 17.76 -22.28
N ALA A 327 -8.54 17.90 -23.03
CA ALA A 327 -8.43 18.89 -24.10
C ALA A 327 -9.23 18.48 -25.35
N THR A 328 -9.85 19.46 -26.01
CA THR A 328 -10.47 19.24 -27.33
C THR A 328 -9.38 18.93 -28.36
N MET A 329 -9.45 17.76 -28.99
CA MET A 329 -8.44 17.27 -29.94
C MET A 329 -9.07 16.53 -31.12
N THR A 330 -8.32 16.39 -32.22
CA THR A 330 -8.73 15.57 -33.38
C THR A 330 -8.56 14.08 -33.06
N SER A 331 -9.23 13.20 -33.82
CA SER A 331 -9.07 11.75 -33.67
C SER A 331 -7.61 11.30 -33.80
N GLN A 332 -6.86 11.89 -34.74
CA GLN A 332 -5.44 11.56 -34.92
C GLN A 332 -4.59 11.96 -33.71
N ALA A 333 -4.80 13.18 -33.18
CA ALA A 333 -4.06 13.63 -32.01
C ALA A 333 -4.39 12.79 -30.76
N ARG A 334 -5.62 12.30 -30.66
CA ARG A 334 -6.04 11.38 -29.60
C ARG A 334 -5.34 10.04 -29.71
N GLU A 335 -5.34 9.43 -30.90
CA GLU A 335 -4.67 8.15 -31.14
C GLU A 335 -3.16 8.24 -30.86
N THR A 336 -2.50 9.33 -31.27
CA THR A 336 -1.09 9.58 -30.95
C THR A 336 -0.85 9.66 -29.43
N LEU A 337 -1.74 10.30 -28.68
CA LEU A 337 -1.64 10.37 -27.22
C LEU A 337 -1.88 9.00 -26.56
N GLU A 338 -2.83 8.22 -27.08
CA GLU A 338 -3.09 6.86 -26.60
C GLU A 338 -1.87 5.95 -26.81
N LEU A 339 -1.22 6.03 -27.98
CA LEU A 339 0.05 5.34 -28.25
C LEU A 339 1.17 5.79 -27.28
N GLU A 340 1.30 7.10 -27.04
CA GLU A 340 2.29 7.67 -26.11
C GLU A 340 2.11 7.13 -24.70
N VAL A 341 0.86 7.08 -24.20
CA VAL A 341 0.50 6.59 -22.87
C VAL A 341 0.68 5.07 -22.77
N SER A 342 0.27 4.32 -23.79
CA SER A 342 0.35 2.86 -23.81
C SER A 342 1.77 2.32 -23.86
N ALA A 343 2.72 3.10 -24.38
CA ALA A 343 4.14 2.76 -24.36
C ALA A 343 4.78 2.90 -22.96
N GLN A 344 4.14 3.58 -22.00
CA GLN A 344 4.70 3.79 -20.66
C GLN A 344 4.37 2.65 -19.70
N SER A 345 5.25 2.42 -18.74
CA SER A 345 5.10 1.41 -17.68
C SER A 345 4.14 1.82 -16.56
N GLY A 346 3.23 2.77 -16.83
CA GLY A 346 2.30 3.34 -15.87
C GLY A 346 2.24 4.86 -15.94
N TRP A 347 1.84 5.49 -14.83
CA TRP A 347 1.70 6.93 -14.74
C TRP A 347 1.97 7.48 -13.33
N PHE A 348 2.16 8.80 -13.25
CA PHE A 348 2.19 9.54 -11.99
C PHE A 348 1.34 10.81 -12.03
N ILE A 349 0.94 11.28 -10.86
CA ILE A 349 0.30 12.58 -10.63
C ILE A 349 1.10 13.28 -9.53
N ASP A 350 1.74 14.40 -9.87
CA ASP A 350 2.43 15.23 -8.88
C ASP A 350 1.43 16.00 -8.01
N PHE A 351 1.72 16.08 -6.71
CA PHE A 351 0.97 16.93 -5.80
C PHE A 351 1.42 18.38 -5.99
N THR A 352 0.47 19.25 -6.34
CA THR A 352 0.78 20.61 -6.81
C THR A 352 0.88 21.65 -5.69
N GLN A 353 0.42 21.33 -4.48
CA GLN A 353 0.59 22.23 -3.34
C GLN A 353 1.90 21.94 -2.63
N THR A 354 2.54 23.00 -2.13
CA THR A 354 3.79 22.90 -1.38
C THR A 354 3.64 21.96 -0.18
N GLY A 355 4.46 20.92 -0.13
CA GLY A 355 4.44 19.91 0.94
C GLY A 355 3.20 19.01 0.96
N GLU A 356 2.34 19.04 -0.06
CA GLU A 356 1.25 18.08 -0.14
C GLU A 356 1.80 16.67 -0.37
N LYS A 357 1.30 15.72 0.42
CA LYS A 357 1.80 14.35 0.44
C LYS A 357 0.69 13.32 0.58
N SER A 358 0.93 12.10 0.14
CA SER A 358 -0.01 11.00 0.33
C SER A 358 -0.15 10.66 1.81
N THR A 359 -1.34 10.26 2.24
CA THR A 359 -1.62 9.95 3.65
C THR A 359 -2.11 8.54 3.91
N SER A 360 -2.27 7.73 2.88
CA SER A 360 -2.83 6.39 3.02
C SER A 360 -2.59 5.51 1.80
N ALA A 361 -2.90 4.22 1.95
CA ALA A 361 -3.01 3.30 0.82
C ALA A 361 -4.24 3.63 -0.03
N ALA A 362 -4.16 3.37 -1.32
CA ALA A 362 -5.28 3.56 -2.23
C ALA A 362 -6.29 2.41 -2.15
N ILE A 363 -7.47 2.66 -2.68
CA ILE A 363 -8.46 1.62 -2.97
C ILE A 363 -8.92 1.81 -4.41
N VAL A 364 -9.12 0.72 -5.12
CA VAL A 364 -9.60 0.76 -6.50
C VAL A 364 -10.91 0.01 -6.58
N ILE A 365 -11.93 0.71 -7.08
CA ILE A 365 -13.29 0.18 -7.26
C ILE A 365 -13.73 0.55 -8.66
N ASN A 366 -14.23 -0.43 -9.41
CA ASN A 366 -14.78 -0.23 -10.76
C ASN A 366 -13.85 0.56 -11.72
N GLY A 367 -12.54 0.28 -11.67
CA GLY A 367 -11.54 0.97 -12.50
C GLY A 367 -11.20 2.39 -12.05
N ILE A 368 -11.65 2.82 -10.87
CA ILE A 368 -11.37 4.15 -10.31
C ILE A 368 -10.44 3.98 -9.10
N ALA A 369 -9.30 4.66 -9.12
CA ALA A 369 -8.37 4.73 -8.01
C ALA A 369 -8.70 5.89 -7.09
N TYR A 370 -8.93 5.58 -5.81
CA TYR A 370 -9.20 6.53 -4.74
C TYR A 370 -8.03 6.56 -3.75
N TYR A 371 -7.50 7.74 -3.47
CA TYR A 371 -6.39 7.90 -2.53
C TYR A 371 -6.43 9.28 -1.88
N THR A 372 -5.91 9.38 -0.66
CA THR A 372 -5.93 10.64 0.09
C THR A 372 -4.57 11.32 0.12
N SER A 373 -4.60 12.64 0.17
CA SER A 373 -3.43 13.49 0.41
C SER A 373 -3.70 14.52 1.51
N PHE A 374 -2.64 15.12 2.02
CA PHE A 374 -2.71 16.20 2.99
C PHE A 374 -1.76 17.32 2.60
N THR A 375 -2.31 18.52 2.43
CA THR A 375 -1.55 19.76 2.30
C THR A 375 -1.33 20.35 3.69
N PRO A 376 -0.08 20.57 4.13
CA PRO A 376 0.19 21.18 5.42
C PRO A 376 -0.30 22.64 5.45
N PRO A 377 -0.61 23.18 6.64
CA PRO A 377 -0.95 24.59 6.78
C PRO A 377 0.21 25.50 6.34
N GLU A 378 -0.13 26.64 5.74
CA GLU A 378 0.81 27.75 5.62
C GLU A 378 0.91 28.47 6.96
N PHE A 379 2.12 28.50 7.54
CA PHE A 379 2.39 29.25 8.75
C PHE A 379 2.74 30.69 8.39
N SER A 380 1.85 31.64 8.70
CA SER A 380 2.16 33.06 8.61
C SER A 380 3.21 33.44 9.66
N ALA A 381 4.10 34.38 9.32
CA ALA A 381 5.12 34.89 10.24
C ALA A 381 4.50 35.57 11.49
N GLU A 382 3.25 36.03 11.39
CA GLU A 382 2.48 36.61 12.48
C GLU A 382 1.18 35.81 12.71
N LEU A 383 0.89 35.47 13.97
CA LEU A 383 -0.37 34.84 14.37
C LEU A 383 -1.50 35.88 14.31
N VAL A 384 -2.38 35.76 13.31
CA VAL A 384 -3.52 36.67 13.12
C VAL A 384 -4.73 36.28 14.00
N ASP A 385 -4.77 35.05 14.52
CA ASP A 385 -5.80 34.56 15.45
C ASP A 385 -5.18 33.54 16.45
N CYS A 386 -5.80 33.34 17.61
CA CYS A 386 -5.41 32.34 18.62
C CYS A 386 -5.84 30.91 18.21
N LYS A 387 -5.81 30.60 16.91
CA LYS A 387 -6.15 29.29 16.35
C LYS A 387 -4.95 28.76 15.57
N PRO A 388 -4.51 27.53 15.83
CA PRO A 388 -3.49 26.88 15.01
C PRO A 388 -3.95 26.85 13.55
N PRO A 389 -3.08 27.15 12.58
CA PRO A 389 -3.45 27.03 11.18
C PRO A 389 -3.73 25.55 10.87
N THR A 390 -4.74 25.30 10.03
CA THR A 390 -5.20 23.95 9.71
C THR A 390 -4.74 23.56 8.30
N GLY A 391 -4.36 22.29 8.14
CA GLY A 391 -4.04 21.74 6.81
C GLY A 391 -5.31 21.41 6.03
N LYS A 392 -5.14 20.79 4.87
CA LYS A 392 -6.25 20.36 4.02
C LYS A 392 -6.08 18.91 3.62
N GLY A 393 -7.04 18.07 3.99
CA GLY A 393 -7.14 16.69 3.58
C GLY A 393 -7.99 16.55 2.32
N TRP A 394 -7.41 15.94 1.29
CA TRP A 394 -8.04 15.75 0.00
C TRP A 394 -8.27 14.28 -0.31
N LEU A 395 -9.27 14.02 -1.15
CA LEU A 395 -9.45 12.74 -1.82
C LEU A 395 -9.31 12.94 -3.32
N TYR A 396 -8.46 12.13 -3.93
CA TYR A 396 -8.40 11.96 -5.36
C TYR A 396 -9.29 10.80 -5.80
N ALA A 397 -9.91 10.93 -6.97
CA ALA A 397 -10.58 9.86 -7.68
C ALA A 397 -10.26 9.98 -9.17
N VAL A 398 -9.47 9.03 -9.67
CA VAL A 398 -8.95 9.06 -11.03
C VAL A 398 -9.14 7.71 -11.71
N ASP A 399 -9.25 7.73 -13.03
CA ASP A 399 -9.22 6.51 -13.82
C ASP A 399 -7.92 5.72 -13.57
N LEU A 400 -8.03 4.40 -13.34
CA LEU A 400 -6.87 3.56 -13.04
C LEU A 400 -5.87 3.50 -14.20
N ALA A 401 -6.35 3.46 -15.44
CA ALA A 401 -5.48 3.32 -16.61
C ALA A 401 -4.88 4.65 -17.07
N LEU A 402 -5.67 5.73 -17.03
CA LEU A 402 -5.35 7.01 -17.66
C LEU A 402 -5.21 8.19 -16.68
N GLY A 403 -5.43 8.01 -15.38
CA GLY A 403 -5.34 9.10 -14.40
C GLY A 403 -6.31 10.26 -14.64
N THR A 404 -7.30 10.10 -15.52
CA THR A 404 -8.26 11.15 -15.92
C THR A 404 -9.38 11.31 -14.90
N LYS A 405 -10.14 12.41 -15.00
CA LYS A 405 -11.31 12.61 -14.14
C LYS A 405 -12.41 11.57 -14.36
N ARG A 406 -13.07 11.19 -13.28
CA ARG A 406 -14.29 10.38 -13.28
C ARG A 406 -15.50 11.12 -12.73
N TYR A 407 -15.27 12.05 -11.81
CA TYR A 407 -16.30 12.91 -11.22
C TYR A 407 -16.27 14.32 -11.83
N ASN A 408 -17.26 15.14 -11.46
CA ASN A 408 -17.33 16.56 -11.81
C ASN A 408 -17.26 17.43 -10.53
N TRP A 409 -16.35 17.06 -9.62
CA TRP A 409 -16.27 17.63 -8.29
C TRP A 409 -15.98 19.13 -8.27
N LEU A 410 -15.35 19.69 -9.31
CA LEU A 410 -15.12 21.14 -9.36
C LEU A 410 -16.45 21.91 -9.37
N SER A 411 -17.48 21.35 -10.01
CA SER A 411 -18.82 21.96 -10.06
C SER A 411 -19.60 21.82 -8.75
N GLU A 412 -19.22 20.86 -7.89
CA GLU A 412 -19.93 20.57 -6.64
C GLU A 412 -19.47 21.46 -5.48
N SER A 413 -18.22 21.92 -5.50
CA SER A 413 -17.70 22.84 -4.47
C SER A 413 -16.56 23.69 -5.02
N SER A 414 -16.61 24.99 -4.70
CA SER A 414 -15.53 25.94 -5.01
C SER A 414 -14.23 25.67 -4.26
N ASP A 415 -14.25 24.82 -3.23
CA ASP A 415 -13.04 24.43 -2.49
C ASP A 415 -12.22 23.37 -3.23
N ASN A 416 -12.83 22.69 -4.20
CA ASN A 416 -12.19 21.64 -4.98
C ASN A 416 -11.26 22.26 -6.03
N ARG A 417 -10.06 21.69 -6.20
CA ARG A 417 -9.05 22.23 -7.14
C ARG A 417 -9.34 21.86 -8.59
N THR A 418 -9.81 20.62 -8.82
CA THR A 418 -10.14 20.07 -10.14
C THR A 418 -11.23 19.01 -9.99
N ASP A 419 -11.74 18.50 -11.09
CA ASP A 419 -12.70 17.38 -11.10
C ASP A 419 -12.13 16.04 -10.60
N ARG A 420 -10.81 15.92 -10.46
CA ARG A 420 -10.14 14.71 -9.95
C ARG A 420 -10.01 14.68 -8.44
N ILE A 421 -10.29 15.80 -7.77
CA ILE A 421 -9.95 15.97 -6.36
C ILE A 421 -11.01 16.75 -5.57
N ALA A 422 -11.41 16.20 -4.43
CA ALA A 422 -12.34 16.82 -3.51
C ALA A 422 -11.68 17.16 -2.17
N LEU A 423 -11.95 18.35 -1.63
CA LEU A 423 -11.63 18.67 -0.24
C LEU A 423 -12.54 17.85 0.68
N ILE A 424 -11.98 17.10 1.62
CA ILE A 424 -12.76 16.29 2.57
C ILE A 424 -12.90 17.03 3.91
N SER A 425 -11.77 17.47 4.46
CA SER A 425 -11.71 18.15 5.75
C SER A 425 -10.37 18.87 5.94
N GLU A 426 -10.21 19.56 7.05
CA GLU A 426 -8.99 20.27 7.45
C GLU A 426 -8.04 19.37 8.28
N GLN A 427 -8.28 18.06 8.24
CA GLN A 427 -7.57 17.05 9.04
C GLN A 427 -6.72 16.14 8.16
N PHE A 428 -5.77 15.46 8.81
CA PHE A 428 -5.02 14.36 8.21
C PHE A 428 -5.95 13.16 7.99
N LEU A 429 -6.05 12.69 6.75
CA LEU A 429 -6.98 11.62 6.37
C LEU A 429 -6.29 10.25 6.38
N GLY A 430 -7.03 9.22 6.82
CA GLY A 430 -6.64 7.82 6.64
C GLY A 430 -7.11 7.25 5.30
N SER A 431 -6.95 5.93 5.14
CA SER A 431 -7.38 5.21 3.93
C SER A 431 -8.89 5.34 3.70
N PRO A 432 -9.32 5.53 2.44
CA PRO A 432 -10.72 5.38 2.09
C PRO A 432 -11.23 3.98 2.45
N THR A 433 -12.40 3.90 3.08
CA THR A 433 -12.98 2.62 3.51
C THR A 433 -14.24 2.32 2.71
N LEU A 434 -14.26 1.19 2.01
CA LEU A 434 -15.47 0.72 1.35
C LEU A 434 -16.44 0.15 2.39
N ILE A 435 -17.66 0.63 2.37
CA ILE A 435 -18.78 0.10 3.13
C ILE A 435 -19.87 -0.28 2.15
N VAL A 436 -20.49 -1.42 2.39
CA VAL A 436 -21.53 -1.96 1.53
C VAL A 436 -22.74 -2.24 2.42
N LEU A 437 -23.83 -1.51 2.17
CA LEU A 437 -25.04 -1.55 2.98
C LEU A 437 -26.26 -1.73 2.07
N PRO A 438 -27.34 -2.37 2.56
CA PRO A 438 -28.62 -2.33 1.88
C PRO A 438 -29.14 -0.89 1.82
N ASP A 439 -29.74 -0.49 0.70
CA ASP A 439 -30.33 0.84 0.52
C ASP A 439 -31.51 1.08 1.44
N ASP A 440 -32.21 0.00 1.80
CA ASP A 440 -33.27 -0.02 2.81
C ASP A 440 -32.98 -1.17 3.79
N PRO A 441 -32.56 -0.86 5.04
CA PRO A 441 -32.25 -1.89 6.02
C PRO A 441 -33.48 -2.70 6.47
N ASP A 442 -34.70 -2.20 6.21
CA ASP A 442 -35.95 -2.86 6.57
C ASP A 442 -36.50 -3.74 5.43
N ASP A 443 -35.98 -3.60 4.20
CA ASP A 443 -36.30 -4.48 3.06
C ASP A 443 -35.17 -5.49 2.79
N PRO A 444 -35.35 -6.79 3.09
CA PRO A 444 -34.34 -7.81 2.83
C PRO A 444 -34.09 -8.06 1.33
N LYS A 445 -34.85 -7.42 0.43
CA LYS A 445 -34.66 -7.46 -1.03
C LYS A 445 -34.07 -6.15 -1.58
N SER A 446 -33.76 -5.19 -0.71
CA SER A 446 -33.18 -3.93 -1.14
C SER A 446 -31.86 -4.15 -1.86
N GLU A 447 -31.60 -3.32 -2.88
CA GLU A 447 -30.31 -3.33 -3.55
C GLU A 447 -29.23 -2.89 -2.54
N VAL A 448 -28.02 -3.42 -2.75
CA VAL A 448 -26.91 -3.22 -1.83
C VAL A 448 -25.90 -2.36 -2.54
N THR A 449 -25.75 -1.10 -2.11
CA THR A 449 -24.89 -0.13 -2.76
C THR A 449 -23.54 0.00 -2.06
N GLY A 450 -22.49 0.16 -2.87
CA GLY A 450 -21.16 0.49 -2.39
C GLY A 450 -21.01 1.98 -2.10
N ASN A 451 -20.46 2.29 -0.92
CA ASN A 451 -20.11 3.65 -0.51
C ASN A 451 -18.68 3.70 0.05
N LEU A 452 -17.91 4.72 -0.34
CA LEU A 452 -16.63 5.04 0.28
C LEU A 452 -16.83 6.03 1.41
N ILE A 453 -16.33 5.70 2.59
CA ILE A 453 -16.19 6.65 3.70
C ILE A 453 -14.76 7.16 3.75
N VAL A 454 -14.61 8.49 3.70
CA VAL A 454 -13.34 9.20 3.84
C VAL A 454 -13.52 10.36 4.79
N GLY A 455 -12.90 10.29 5.97
CA GLY A 455 -13.09 11.27 7.02
C GLY A 455 -14.57 11.41 7.39
N ARG A 456 -15.16 12.58 7.09
CA ARG A 456 -16.57 12.90 7.35
C ARG A 456 -17.46 12.91 6.09
N LYS A 457 -16.95 12.43 4.96
CA LYS A 457 -17.69 12.36 3.69
C LYS A 457 -17.97 10.90 3.31
N ILE A 458 -19.15 10.71 2.72
CA ILE A 458 -19.58 9.48 2.08
C ILE A 458 -19.65 9.74 0.58
N ILE A 459 -19.09 8.85 -0.23
CA ILE A 459 -19.01 8.96 -1.68
C ILE A 459 -19.56 7.68 -2.28
N GLY A 460 -20.62 7.80 -3.08
CA GLY A 460 -21.15 6.65 -3.84
C GLY A 460 -20.12 6.17 -4.87
N VAL A 461 -19.97 4.85 -4.98
CA VAL A 461 -18.98 4.22 -5.89
C VAL A 461 -19.63 3.41 -7.02
N ASP A 462 -20.86 3.75 -7.39
CA ASP A 462 -21.58 3.28 -8.58
C ASP A 462 -21.43 1.77 -8.87
N PHE A 463 -21.61 0.95 -7.84
CA PHE A 463 -21.78 -0.49 -8.00
C PHE A 463 -22.84 -1.04 -7.05
N ASP A 464 -23.60 -2.02 -7.55
CA ASP A 464 -24.59 -2.76 -6.80
C ASP A 464 -24.12 -4.21 -6.63
N LEU A 465 -24.21 -4.75 -5.42
CA LEU A 465 -23.99 -6.17 -5.20
C LEU A 465 -25.30 -6.93 -5.40
N LYS A 466 -25.28 -7.89 -6.33
CA LYS A 466 -26.34 -8.89 -6.46
C LYS A 466 -25.85 -10.23 -5.92
N THR A 467 -26.43 -10.70 -4.83
CA THR A 467 -26.17 -12.05 -4.35
C THR A 467 -26.83 -13.05 -5.29
N MET A 468 -26.03 -13.77 -6.08
CA MET A 468 -26.52 -14.90 -6.87
C MET A 468 -26.33 -16.20 -6.10
N ARG A 469 -27.43 -16.91 -5.77
CA ARG A 469 -27.37 -18.31 -5.31
C ARG A 469 -27.33 -19.22 -6.53
N THR A 470 -26.16 -19.78 -6.83
CA THR A 470 -26.01 -20.83 -7.83
C THR A 470 -26.29 -22.18 -7.15
N TYR A 471 -27.34 -22.88 -7.56
CA TYR A 471 -27.59 -24.26 -7.11
C TYR A 471 -26.96 -25.24 -8.10
N LEU A 472 -26.05 -26.09 -7.63
CA LEU A 472 -25.56 -27.23 -8.39
C LEU A 472 -26.45 -28.44 -8.05
N TYR A 473 -27.32 -28.84 -8.98
CA TYR A 473 -28.07 -30.09 -8.85
C TYR A 473 -27.27 -31.22 -9.50
N VAL A 474 -26.91 -32.24 -8.71
CA VAL A 474 -26.46 -33.53 -9.23
C VAL A 474 -27.68 -34.44 -9.26
N THR A 475 -28.04 -34.95 -10.44
CA THR A 475 -29.07 -35.98 -10.57
C THR A 475 -28.44 -37.32 -10.20
N GLU A 476 -28.88 -37.92 -9.10
CA GLU A 476 -28.59 -39.33 -8.82
C GLU A 476 -29.53 -40.19 -9.66
N GLU A 477 -28.98 -41.02 -10.55
CA GLU A 477 -29.73 -42.13 -11.14
C GLU A 477 -29.98 -43.18 -10.04
N GLN A 478 -31.24 -43.38 -9.66
CA GLN A 478 -31.69 -44.43 -8.74
C GLN A 478 -31.75 -45.80 -9.40
#